data_AF-A0A434A8A2-F1
#
_entry.id   AF-A0A434A8A2-F1
#
_cell.length_a   1.000
_cell.length_b   1.000
_cell.length_c   1.000
_cell.angle_alpha   90.00
_cell.angle_beta   90.00
_cell.angle_gamma   90.00
#
_symmetry.space_group_name_H-M   'P 1'
#
loop_
_entity.id
_entity.type
_entity.pdbx_description
1 polymer ?
#
loop_
_entity_poly.entity_id
_entity_poly.type
_entity_poly.pdbx_seq_one_letter_code
_entity_poly.pdbx_strand_id
1 'polypeptide(L)'
;MSDSFFEKVNTIDWFFNCGKEFSISNFPIKIKFLTSLDEMQENISSQNWEDFTLEAKNRLTVFLHRNNQNDYQDWNKIAEIVKKNLKPTEEIAEKFIEKNKLNKSIVDDVLWNIHGAAMENHYFSMNKKIPVFFKYLLEIYSAGNIPCGLIGEFKEDFDGKQIDFSDYTLLVY
;
A
#
# COMPACT_ATOMS: atom_id res chain seq x y z
N MET A 1 -8.93 14.95 -6.53
CA MET A 1 -8.88 13.48 -6.61
C MET A 1 -10.02 13.05 -7.49
N SER A 2 -9.79 12.27 -8.55
CA SER A 2 -10.87 11.87 -9.44
C SER A 2 -11.75 10.81 -8.75
N ASP A 3 -13.06 10.91 -8.90
CA ASP A 3 -14.04 9.93 -8.39
C ASP A 3 -13.69 8.49 -8.85
N SER A 4 -13.00 8.38 -9.99
CA SER A 4 -12.52 7.13 -10.57
C SER A 4 -11.59 6.29 -9.70
N PHE A 5 -10.86 6.87 -8.73
CA PHE A 5 -9.98 6.07 -7.86
C PHE A 5 -10.80 5.24 -6.88
N PHE A 6 -11.73 5.85 -6.16
CA PHE A 6 -12.54 5.13 -5.18
C PHE A 6 -13.58 4.23 -5.85
N GLU A 7 -14.06 4.56 -7.04
CA GLU A 7 -14.81 3.62 -7.88
C GLU A 7 -14.01 2.33 -8.12
N LYS A 8 -12.72 2.45 -8.49
CA LYS A 8 -11.84 1.29 -8.65
C LYS A 8 -11.64 0.53 -7.33
N VAL A 9 -11.35 1.22 -6.23
CA VAL A 9 -11.16 0.57 -4.91
C VAL A 9 -12.42 -0.17 -4.44
N ASN A 10 -13.60 0.39 -4.68
CA ASN A 10 -14.88 -0.19 -4.30
C ASN A 10 -15.30 -1.39 -5.17
N THR A 11 -14.63 -1.62 -6.29
CA THR A 11 -14.88 -2.76 -7.19
C THR A 11 -13.87 -3.90 -7.03
N ILE A 12 -12.91 -3.76 -6.11
CA ILE A 12 -11.95 -4.83 -5.81
C ILE A 12 -12.68 -5.99 -5.11
N ASP A 13 -12.45 -7.21 -5.61
CA ASP A 13 -12.85 -8.44 -4.94
C ASP A 13 -11.86 -8.76 -3.80
N TRP A 14 -11.99 -8.01 -2.71
CA TRP A 14 -11.06 -8.04 -1.59
C TRP A 14 -10.87 -9.45 -1.03
N PHE A 15 -9.60 -9.83 -0.86
CA PHE A 15 -9.16 -11.07 -0.20
C PHE A 15 -9.66 -12.37 -0.85
N PHE A 16 -10.18 -12.32 -2.07
CA PHE A 16 -10.76 -13.47 -2.78
C PHE A 16 -9.71 -14.52 -3.18
N ASN A 17 -8.46 -14.10 -3.39
CA ASN A 17 -7.35 -14.94 -3.83
C ASN A 17 -6.26 -15.12 -2.77
N CYS A 18 -6.49 -14.73 -1.52
CA CYS A 18 -5.58 -15.00 -0.41
C CYS A 18 -5.16 -16.48 -0.36
N GLY A 19 -3.85 -16.71 -0.26
CA GLY A 19 -3.21 -18.03 -0.29
C GLY A 19 -3.03 -18.63 -1.68
N LYS A 20 -3.35 -17.90 -2.76
CA LYS A 20 -3.19 -18.35 -4.15
C LYS A 20 -2.21 -17.48 -4.91
N GLU A 21 -1.41 -18.12 -5.75
CA GLU A 21 -0.49 -17.43 -6.64
C GLU A 21 -1.23 -16.71 -7.77
N PHE A 22 -0.67 -15.58 -8.22
CA PHE A 22 -1.10 -14.86 -9.41
C PHE A 22 0.11 -14.28 -10.15
N SER A 23 -0.12 -13.74 -11.34
CA SER A 23 0.91 -13.03 -12.11
C SER A 23 0.45 -11.63 -12.48
N ILE A 24 1.23 -10.62 -12.11
CA ILE A 24 1.12 -9.27 -12.68
C ILE A 24 2.23 -9.09 -13.72
N SER A 25 1.85 -8.78 -14.95
CA SER A 25 2.82 -8.54 -16.03
C SER A 25 3.67 -7.30 -15.73
N ASN A 26 4.99 -7.42 -15.88
CA ASN A 26 5.95 -6.32 -15.65
C ASN A 26 5.91 -5.70 -14.24
N PHE A 27 5.60 -6.51 -13.23
CA PHE A 27 5.64 -6.04 -11.83
C PHE A 27 7.09 -5.74 -11.41
N PRO A 28 7.36 -4.57 -10.80
CA PRO A 28 8.74 -4.11 -10.58
C PRO A 28 9.43 -4.73 -9.36
N ILE A 29 8.71 -5.48 -8.54
CA ILE A 29 9.21 -6.09 -7.31
C ILE A 29 9.09 -7.61 -7.43
N LYS A 30 10.08 -8.36 -6.95
CA LYS A 30 9.94 -9.82 -6.86
C LYS A 30 8.83 -10.16 -5.86
N ILE A 31 7.97 -11.11 -6.18
CA ILE A 31 6.91 -11.58 -5.28
C ILE A 31 7.26 -12.98 -4.77
N LYS A 32 7.10 -13.19 -3.47
CA LYS A 32 7.06 -14.51 -2.84
C LYS A 32 5.68 -14.70 -2.20
N PHE A 33 5.00 -15.76 -2.59
CA PHE A 33 3.70 -16.11 -2.04
C PHE A 33 3.84 -16.86 -0.71
N LEU A 34 3.06 -16.46 0.27
CA LEU A 34 2.88 -17.15 1.54
C LEU A 34 1.64 -18.04 1.45
N THR A 35 1.67 -19.16 2.15
CA THR A 35 0.55 -20.13 2.15
C THR A 35 -0.17 -20.22 3.48
N SER A 36 0.35 -19.54 4.52
CA SER A 36 -0.21 -19.56 5.87
C SER A 36 -0.74 -18.20 6.31
N LEU A 37 -1.92 -18.20 6.96
CA LEU A 37 -2.46 -17.02 7.64
C LEU A 37 -1.56 -16.55 8.78
N ASP A 38 -0.92 -17.48 9.48
CA ASP A 38 -0.03 -17.16 10.60
C ASP A 38 1.22 -16.43 10.09
N GLU A 39 1.83 -16.92 9.00
CA GLU A 39 2.97 -16.24 8.37
C GLU A 39 2.59 -14.83 7.88
N MET A 40 1.42 -14.68 7.25
CA MET A 40 0.92 -13.39 6.83
C MET A 40 0.76 -12.43 8.02
N GLN A 41 0.16 -12.89 9.12
CA GLN A 41 -0.07 -12.07 10.32
C GLN A 41 1.23 -11.67 11.03
N GLU A 42 2.22 -12.57 11.07
CA GLU A 42 3.54 -12.27 11.61
C GLU A 42 4.26 -11.21 10.78
N ASN A 43 4.25 -11.34 9.45
CA ASN A 43 4.97 -10.43 8.56
C ASN A 43 4.29 -9.06 8.47
N ILE A 44 2.96 -8.99 8.43
CA ILE A 44 2.23 -7.71 8.29
C ILE A 44 2.37 -6.85 9.54
N SER A 45 2.64 -7.48 10.69
CA SER A 45 2.88 -6.81 11.97
C SER A 45 4.37 -6.64 12.27
N SER A 46 5.25 -6.93 11.31
CA SER A 46 6.69 -6.84 11.50
C SER A 46 7.19 -5.40 11.40
N GLN A 47 8.17 -5.05 12.24
CA GLN A 47 8.81 -3.72 12.20
C GLN A 47 9.41 -3.42 10.82
N ASN A 48 10.01 -4.42 10.17
CA ASN A 48 10.60 -4.25 8.84
C ASN A 48 9.57 -3.80 7.80
N TRP A 49 8.34 -4.33 7.87
CA TRP A 49 7.26 -3.92 6.98
C TRP A 49 6.78 -2.49 7.29
N GLU A 50 6.59 -2.19 8.58
CA GLU A 50 6.19 -0.85 9.03
C GLU A 50 7.21 0.22 8.59
N ASP A 51 8.50 0.02 8.87
CA ASP A 51 9.59 0.93 8.54
C ASP A 51 9.65 1.17 7.02
N PHE A 52 9.51 0.11 6.23
CA PHE A 52 9.57 0.23 4.77
C PHE A 52 8.40 1.02 4.19
N THR A 53 7.17 0.74 4.62
CA THR A 53 6.00 1.48 4.11
C THR A 53 6.01 2.93 4.59
N LEU A 54 6.51 3.19 5.81
CA LEU A 54 6.73 4.53 6.33
C LEU A 54 7.76 5.29 5.49
N GLU A 55 8.87 4.67 5.13
CA GLU A 55 9.87 5.29 4.26
C GLU A 55 9.35 5.57 2.86
N ALA A 56 8.58 4.66 2.27
CA ALA A 56 7.93 4.90 0.98
C ALA A 56 7.05 6.17 1.02
N LYS A 57 6.28 6.33 2.10
CA LYS A 57 5.48 7.54 2.35
C LYS A 57 6.36 8.78 2.57
N ASN A 58 7.45 8.66 3.33
CA ASN A 58 8.35 9.78 3.59
C ASN A 58 9.07 10.25 2.33
N ARG A 59 9.47 9.34 1.44
CA ARG A 59 10.05 9.70 0.15
C ARG A 59 9.04 10.49 -0.69
N LEU A 60 7.77 10.10 -0.69
CA LEU A 60 6.72 10.89 -1.37
C LEU A 60 6.60 12.29 -0.76
N THR A 61 6.53 12.42 0.57
CA THR A 61 6.38 13.74 1.21
C THR A 61 7.61 14.62 1.00
N VAL A 62 8.83 14.08 1.07
CA VAL A 62 10.07 14.79 0.76
C VAL A 62 10.10 15.24 -0.70
N PHE A 63 9.72 14.38 -1.63
CA PHE A 63 9.65 14.74 -3.05
C PHE A 63 8.70 15.92 -3.27
N LEU A 64 7.49 15.86 -2.71
CA LEU A 64 6.48 16.91 -2.84
C LEU A 64 6.94 18.21 -2.19
N HIS A 65 7.56 18.14 -1.01
CA HIS A 65 8.11 19.31 -0.35
C HIS A 65 9.21 20.01 -1.16
N ARG A 66 10.00 19.27 -1.95
CA ARG A 66 11.08 19.84 -2.77
C ARG A 66 10.60 20.35 -4.13
N ASN A 67 9.62 19.69 -4.74
CA ASN A 67 9.26 19.91 -6.16
C ASN A 67 7.87 20.51 -6.36
N ASN A 68 7.00 20.45 -5.36
CA ASN A 68 5.57 20.77 -5.44
C ASN A 68 5.09 21.48 -4.16
N GLN A 69 5.84 22.45 -3.64
CA GLN A 69 5.57 23.10 -2.35
C GLN A 69 4.16 23.66 -2.20
N ASN A 70 3.59 24.23 -3.27
CA ASN A 70 2.22 24.77 -3.24
C ASN A 70 1.18 23.65 -3.15
N ASP A 71 1.38 22.52 -3.85
CA ASP A 71 0.44 21.40 -3.87
C ASP A 71 0.56 20.52 -2.61
N TYR A 72 1.73 20.53 -1.95
CA TYR A 72 1.93 19.88 -0.65
C TYR A 72 0.99 20.48 0.42
N GLN A 73 0.59 21.74 0.31
CA GLN A 73 -0.29 22.40 1.28
C GLN A 73 -1.67 21.72 1.36
N ASP A 74 -2.09 21.03 0.30
CA ASP A 74 -3.36 20.29 0.27
C ASP A 74 -3.25 18.89 0.88
N TRP A 75 -2.06 18.41 1.28
CA TRP A 75 -1.85 17.04 1.77
C TRP A 75 -2.87 16.61 2.83
N ASN A 76 -3.05 17.44 3.88
CA ASN A 76 -3.97 17.15 4.97
C ASN A 76 -5.43 17.11 4.50
N LYS A 77 -5.80 18.04 3.62
CA LYS A 77 -7.15 18.09 3.05
C LYS A 77 -7.45 16.83 2.24
N ILE A 78 -6.49 16.39 1.42
CA ILE A 78 -6.63 15.16 0.63
C ILE A 78 -6.68 13.94 1.55
N ALA A 79 -5.79 13.85 2.53
CA ALA A 79 -5.77 12.74 3.50
C ALA A 79 -7.12 12.59 4.24
N GLU A 80 -7.74 13.70 4.64
CA GLU A 80 -9.06 13.65 5.29
C GLU A 80 -10.19 13.22 4.33
N ILE A 81 -10.13 13.62 3.05
CA ILE A 81 -11.06 13.10 2.04
C ILE A 81 -10.85 11.59 1.86
N VAL A 82 -9.60 11.14 1.79
CA VAL A 82 -9.28 9.72 1.63
C VAL A 82 -9.83 8.91 2.78
N LYS A 83 -9.53 9.27 4.03
CA LYS A 83 -10.04 8.56 5.22
C LYS A 83 -11.56 8.37 5.21
N LYS A 84 -12.32 9.41 4.85
CA LYS A 84 -13.80 9.33 4.78
C LYS A 84 -14.29 8.32 3.74
N ASN A 85 -13.56 8.14 2.64
CA ASN A 85 -13.91 7.20 1.57
C ASN A 85 -13.44 5.77 1.83
N LEU A 86 -12.59 5.52 2.84
CA LEU A 86 -12.09 4.18 3.17
C LEU A 86 -13.03 3.38 4.08
N LYS A 87 -14.15 3.96 4.54
CA LYS A 87 -15.07 3.26 5.46
C LYS A 87 -15.58 1.91 4.92
N PRO A 88 -15.97 1.78 3.64
CA PRO A 88 -16.35 0.48 3.08
C PRO A 88 -15.20 -0.54 3.11
N THR A 89 -13.96 -0.11 2.81
CA THR A 89 -12.77 -0.96 2.86
C THR A 89 -12.46 -1.43 4.28
N GLU A 90 -12.61 -0.54 5.27
CA GLU A 90 -12.46 -0.88 6.70
C GLU A 90 -13.44 -1.98 7.10
N GLU A 91 -14.73 -1.84 6.78
CA GLU A 91 -15.75 -2.85 7.12
C GLU A 91 -15.50 -4.21 6.46
N ILE A 92 -14.96 -4.21 5.23
CA ILE A 92 -14.58 -5.44 4.51
C ILE A 92 -13.39 -6.11 5.20
N ALA A 93 -12.36 -5.35 5.58
CA ALA A 93 -11.20 -5.84 6.31
C ALA A 93 -11.56 -6.34 7.72
N GLU A 94 -12.45 -5.65 8.44
CA GLU A 94 -12.96 -6.07 9.75
C GLU A 94 -13.66 -7.44 9.66
N LYS A 95 -14.53 -7.63 8.68
CA LYS A 95 -15.18 -8.93 8.44
C LYS A 95 -14.18 -10.04 8.10
N PHE A 96 -13.12 -9.71 7.35
CA PHE A 96 -12.07 -10.66 7.03
C PHE A 96 -11.31 -11.11 8.27
N ILE A 97 -10.90 -10.17 9.15
CA ILE A 97 -10.18 -10.54 10.39
C ILE A 97 -11.09 -11.29 11.37
N GLU A 98 -12.37 -10.92 11.48
CA GLU A 98 -13.31 -11.59 12.39
C GLU A 98 -13.53 -13.04 11.97
N LYS A 99 -13.78 -13.27 10.67
CA LYS A 99 -13.98 -14.60 10.10
C LYS A 99 -12.79 -15.52 10.32
N ASN A 100 -11.57 -14.98 10.23
CA ASN A 100 -10.32 -15.75 10.32
C ASN A 100 -9.65 -15.68 11.71
N LYS A 101 -10.25 -14.98 12.68
CA LYS A 101 -9.71 -14.74 14.04
C LYS A 101 -8.32 -14.10 14.03
N LEU A 102 -8.14 -13.09 13.20
CA LEU A 102 -6.86 -12.40 13.01
C LEU A 102 -6.80 -11.08 13.79
N ASN A 103 -5.59 -10.55 13.93
CA ASN A 103 -5.32 -9.29 14.62
C ASN A 103 -5.80 -8.06 13.83
N LYS A 104 -6.14 -7.00 14.57
CA LYS A 104 -6.55 -5.71 14.01
C LYS A 104 -5.45 -5.02 13.17
N SER A 105 -4.18 -5.35 13.39
CA SER A 105 -3.05 -4.82 12.60
C SER A 105 -3.24 -4.98 11.09
N ILE A 106 -3.95 -6.01 10.64
CA ILE A 106 -4.28 -6.21 9.22
C ILE A 106 -5.21 -5.13 8.69
N VAL A 107 -6.22 -4.72 9.47
CA VAL A 107 -7.13 -3.65 9.07
C VAL A 107 -6.36 -2.34 8.98
N ASP A 108 -5.55 -2.05 10.00
CA ASP A 108 -4.74 -0.83 10.06
C ASP A 108 -3.76 -0.75 8.87
N ASP A 109 -3.10 -1.87 8.53
CA ASP A 109 -2.18 -1.97 7.38
C ASP A 109 -2.91 -1.79 6.04
N VAL A 110 -4.05 -2.47 5.83
CA VAL A 110 -4.85 -2.31 4.60
C VAL A 110 -5.24 -0.84 4.44
N LEU A 111 -5.75 -0.19 5.49
CA LEU A 111 -6.13 1.21 5.42
C LEU A 111 -4.93 2.13 5.16
N TRP A 112 -3.79 1.86 5.78
CA TRP A 112 -2.54 2.58 5.53
C TRP A 112 -2.11 2.47 4.06
N ASN A 113 -2.14 1.26 3.50
CA ASN A 113 -1.71 1.00 2.13
C ASN A 113 -2.62 1.67 1.10
N ILE A 114 -3.94 1.56 1.27
CA ILE A 114 -4.90 2.20 0.35
C ILE A 114 -4.88 3.72 0.50
N HIS A 115 -4.66 4.22 1.71
CA HIS A 115 -4.43 5.65 1.92
C HIS A 115 -3.20 6.11 1.14
N GLY A 116 -2.06 5.42 1.27
CA GLY A 116 -0.84 5.71 0.50
C GLY A 116 -1.08 5.70 -1.00
N ALA A 117 -1.81 4.69 -1.51
CA ALA A 117 -2.11 4.57 -2.94
C ALA A 117 -3.00 5.72 -3.45
N ALA A 118 -3.94 6.19 -2.63
CA ALA A 118 -4.78 7.33 -2.95
C ALA A 118 -3.96 8.63 -3.02
N MET A 119 -3.02 8.82 -2.09
CA MET A 119 -2.10 9.97 -2.11
C MET A 119 -1.21 9.94 -3.35
N GLU A 120 -0.59 8.80 -3.64
CA GLU A 120 0.21 8.62 -4.87
C GLU A 120 -0.62 8.90 -6.11
N ASN A 121 -1.82 8.32 -6.24
CA ASN A 121 -2.69 8.54 -7.39
C ASN A 121 -3.04 10.03 -7.59
N HIS A 122 -3.33 10.73 -6.50
CA HIS A 122 -3.62 12.17 -6.55
C HIS A 122 -2.42 12.96 -7.06
N TYR A 123 -1.25 12.81 -6.45
CA TYR A 123 -0.07 13.59 -6.80
C TYR A 123 0.57 13.14 -8.12
N PHE A 124 0.42 11.88 -8.52
CA PHE A 124 0.84 11.39 -9.83
C PHE A 124 0.10 12.10 -10.97
N SER A 125 -1.14 12.58 -10.74
CA SER A 125 -1.86 13.40 -11.72
C SER A 125 -1.19 14.75 -11.97
N MET A 126 -0.47 15.28 -10.98
CA MET A 126 0.22 16.58 -11.02
C MET A 126 1.68 16.43 -11.47
N ASN A 127 2.37 15.40 -10.98
CA ASN A 127 3.77 15.15 -11.28
C ASN A 127 4.02 13.65 -11.47
N LYS A 128 4.36 13.26 -12.70
CA LYS A 128 4.60 11.84 -13.06
C LYS A 128 5.90 11.28 -12.50
N LYS A 129 6.76 12.11 -11.90
CA LYS A 129 8.08 11.72 -11.36
C LYS A 129 8.06 11.43 -9.86
N ILE A 130 6.90 11.46 -9.20
CA ILE A 130 6.82 11.11 -7.78
C ILE A 130 7.32 9.66 -7.56
N PRO A 131 7.94 9.37 -6.41
CA PRO A 131 8.16 7.98 -6.02
C PRO A 131 6.81 7.29 -5.80
N VAL A 132 6.71 6.03 -6.20
CA VAL A 132 5.52 5.20 -6.02
C VAL A 132 5.88 3.83 -5.46
N PHE A 133 5.06 3.35 -4.54
CA PHE A 133 5.13 2.03 -3.96
C PHE A 133 3.72 1.51 -3.65
N PHE A 134 2.88 2.34 -3.03
CA PHE A 134 1.53 1.94 -2.63
C PHE A 134 0.62 1.65 -3.82
N LYS A 135 0.86 2.27 -4.98
CA LYS A 135 0.21 1.89 -6.24
C LYS A 135 0.45 0.41 -6.57
N TYR A 136 1.66 -0.11 -6.35
CA TYR A 136 1.96 -1.52 -6.60
C TYR A 136 1.26 -2.43 -5.59
N LEU A 137 1.14 -2.00 -4.33
CA LEU A 137 0.32 -2.71 -3.34
C LEU A 137 -1.16 -2.76 -3.75
N LEU A 138 -1.70 -1.67 -4.31
CA LEU A 138 -3.06 -1.64 -4.85
C LEU A 138 -3.27 -2.61 -6.01
N GLU A 139 -2.26 -2.87 -6.84
CA GLU A 139 -2.35 -3.89 -7.89
C GLU A 139 -2.47 -5.32 -7.30
N ILE A 140 -1.82 -5.59 -6.17
CA ILE A 140 -1.92 -6.86 -5.44
C ILE A 140 -3.31 -7.01 -4.80
N TYR A 141 -3.80 -5.95 -4.16
CA TYR A 141 -5.17 -5.96 -3.64
C TYR A 141 -6.20 -6.14 -4.76
N SER A 142 -5.97 -5.52 -5.93
CA SER A 142 -6.82 -5.70 -7.12
C SER A 142 -6.82 -7.14 -7.65
N ALA A 143 -5.77 -7.92 -7.37
CA ALA A 143 -5.72 -9.36 -7.66
C ALA A 143 -6.44 -10.20 -6.59
N GLY A 144 -6.89 -9.59 -5.49
CA GLY A 144 -7.58 -10.26 -4.38
C GLY A 144 -6.65 -10.82 -3.31
N ASN A 145 -5.39 -10.38 -3.25
CA ASN A 145 -4.37 -10.83 -2.30
C ASN A 145 -3.95 -9.71 -1.34
N ILE A 146 -3.20 -10.06 -0.29
CA ILE A 146 -2.70 -9.15 0.75
C ILE A 146 -1.16 -9.05 0.64
N PRO A 147 -0.60 -7.89 0.28
CA PRO A 147 0.81 -7.64 0.55
C PRO A 147 1.01 -7.54 2.05
N CYS A 148 1.97 -8.28 2.59
CA CYS A 148 2.07 -8.47 4.04
C CYS A 148 3.50 -8.44 4.56
N GLY A 149 4.48 -8.01 3.76
CA GLY A 149 5.85 -7.95 4.24
C GLY A 149 6.86 -7.78 3.14
N LEU A 150 8.11 -7.62 3.54
CA LEU A 150 9.24 -7.44 2.63
C LEU A 150 10.46 -8.18 3.15
N ILE A 151 11.20 -8.81 2.24
CA ILE A 151 12.55 -9.31 2.47
C ILE A 151 13.52 -8.39 1.75
N GLY A 152 14.53 -7.91 2.45
CA GLY A 152 15.60 -7.07 1.92
C GLY A 152 16.28 -6.29 3.03
N GLU A 153 17.51 -5.83 2.81
CA GLU A 153 18.18 -4.94 3.76
C GLU A 153 17.75 -3.50 3.51
N PHE A 154 16.96 -2.99 4.45
CA PHE A 154 16.44 -1.65 4.42
C PHE A 154 17.50 -0.62 4.90
N LYS A 155 17.60 0.51 4.21
CA LYS A 155 18.34 1.69 4.64
C LYS A 155 17.45 2.92 4.53
N GLU A 156 17.21 3.58 5.65
CA GLU A 156 16.57 4.89 5.69
C GLU A 156 17.49 5.94 5.07
N ASP A 157 17.01 6.65 4.05
CA ASP A 157 17.75 7.77 3.45
C ASP A 157 16.88 9.02 3.23
N PHE A 158 15.55 8.90 3.29
CA PHE A 158 14.56 9.98 3.15
C PHE A 158 14.84 10.88 1.94
N ASP A 159 15.41 10.33 0.87
CA ASP A 159 16.02 11.15 -0.17
C ASP A 159 15.00 11.69 -1.19
N GLY A 160 13.75 11.24 -1.09
CA GLY A 160 12.65 11.62 -1.95
C GLY A 160 12.66 10.97 -3.34
N LYS A 161 13.54 10.00 -3.58
CA LYS A 161 13.62 9.27 -4.86
C LYS A 161 12.86 7.96 -4.81
N GLN A 162 12.56 7.44 -5.98
CA GLN A 162 12.01 6.10 -6.15
C GLN A 162 12.90 5.07 -5.45
N ILE A 163 12.28 4.17 -4.66
CA ILE A 163 12.97 3.03 -4.07
C ILE A 163 13.39 2.11 -5.21
N ASP A 164 14.66 1.70 -5.20
CA ASP A 164 15.15 0.61 -6.06
C ASP A 164 14.65 -0.71 -5.49
N PHE A 165 13.75 -1.38 -6.21
CA PHE A 165 13.13 -2.62 -5.76
C PHE A 165 13.95 -3.88 -6.08
N SER A 166 15.10 -3.76 -6.75
CA SER A 166 15.89 -4.90 -7.21
C SER A 166 16.41 -5.81 -6.08
N ASP A 167 16.66 -5.21 -4.91
CA ASP A 167 17.15 -5.88 -3.70
C ASP A 167 16.03 -6.42 -2.80
N TYR A 168 14.76 -6.21 -3.17
CA TYR A 168 13.62 -6.54 -2.34
C TYR A 168 12.75 -7.65 -2.92
N THR A 169 12.15 -8.43 -2.02
CA THR A 169 11.10 -9.40 -2.34
C THR A 169 9.88 -9.11 -1.48
N LEU A 170 8.77 -8.83 -2.12
CA LEU A 170 7.50 -8.58 -1.47
C LEU A 170 6.82 -9.91 -1.10
N LEU A 171 6.36 -9.99 0.14
CA LEU A 171 5.58 -11.11 0.64
C LEU A 171 4.10 -10.85 0.38
N VAL A 172 3.43 -11.83 -0.21
CA VAL A 172 2.02 -11.73 -0.59
C VAL A 172 1.28 -12.96 -0.12
N TYR A 173 0.14 -12.77 0.53
CA TYR A 173 -0.80 -13.81 0.90
C TYR A 173 -2.01 -13.75 -0.03
#